data_AF-F4XUE7-F1
#
_entry.id   AF-F4XUE7-F1
#
_cell.length_a   1.000
_cell.length_b   1.000
_cell.length_c   1.000
_cell.angle_alpha   90.00
_cell.angle_beta   90.00
_cell.angle_gamma   90.00
#
_symmetry.space_group_name_H-M   'P 1'
#
loop_
_entity.id
_entity.type
_entity.pdbx_description
1 polymer ?
#
loop_
_entity_poly.entity_id
_entity_poly.type
_entity_poly.pdbx_seq_one_letter_code
_entity_poly.pdbx_strand_id
1 'polypeptide(L)'
;METGIRMNIEETGGSVIADTAAVHLAQATPRMFLRATWLCNDMLTIDTATGGARNQGGKTFAPEAPGLGVEPILDVLGEAIAVYK
;
A
#
# COMPACT_ATOMS: atom_id res chain seq x y z
N MET A 1 -0.95 -23.47 -5.78
CA MET A 1 -0.16 -24.23 -4.79
C MET A 1 1.08 -24.91 -5.40
N GLU A 2 1.28 -24.83 -6.71
CA GLU A 2 2.20 -25.71 -7.47
C GLU A 2 3.66 -25.74 -7.00
N THR A 3 4.20 -24.67 -6.41
CA THR A 3 5.64 -24.61 -6.04
C THR A 3 5.91 -24.41 -4.55
N GLY A 4 4.89 -24.10 -3.73
CA GLY A 4 5.06 -23.89 -2.28
C GLY A 4 5.84 -22.63 -1.88
N ILE A 5 6.17 -21.74 -2.81
CA ILE A 5 6.98 -20.54 -2.53
C ILE A 5 6.20 -19.54 -1.67
N ARG A 6 6.85 -19.02 -0.64
CA ARG A 6 6.33 -17.92 0.19
C ARG A 6 6.91 -16.58 -0.26
N MET A 7 6.09 -15.55 -0.17
CA MET A 7 6.39 -14.22 -0.69
C MET A 7 6.32 -13.18 0.42
N ASN A 8 7.30 -12.29 0.44
CA ASN A 8 7.14 -10.96 0.97
C ASN A 8 6.45 -10.13 -0.11
N ILE A 9 5.35 -9.47 0.22
CA ILE A 9 4.62 -8.60 -0.70
C ILE A 9 4.81 -7.17 -0.22
N GLU A 10 5.67 -6.46 -0.94
CA GLU A 10 6.24 -5.19 -0.54
C GLU A 10 6.44 -4.32 -1.78
N GLU A 11 6.72 -3.04 -1.56
CA GLU A 11 7.20 -2.14 -2.59
C GLU A 11 8.69 -1.83 -2.40
N THR A 12 9.32 -1.31 -3.45
CA THR A 12 10.71 -0.82 -3.36
C THR A 12 10.84 0.33 -2.35
N GLY A 13 9.79 1.16 -2.28
CA GLY A 13 9.61 2.28 -1.37
C GLY A 13 8.47 3.16 -1.87
N GLY A 14 7.86 3.95 -1.00
CA GLY A 14 6.76 4.82 -1.40
C GLY A 14 5.94 5.31 -0.22
N SER A 15 4.96 6.15 -0.51
CA SER A 15 3.99 6.62 0.48
C SER A 15 2.84 5.61 0.66
N VAL A 16 1.83 6.01 1.43
CA VAL A 16 0.60 5.24 1.64
C VAL A 16 -0.02 4.72 0.35
N ILE A 17 0.07 5.45 -0.77
CA ILE A 17 -0.53 5.01 -2.04
C ILE A 17 0.12 3.70 -2.51
N ALA A 18 1.45 3.64 -2.47
CA ALA A 18 2.22 2.46 -2.87
C ALA A 18 1.98 1.29 -1.89
N ASP A 19 2.10 1.56 -0.59
CA ASP A 19 1.91 0.53 0.44
C ASP A 19 0.50 -0.07 0.41
N THR A 20 -0.53 0.76 0.18
CA THR A 20 -1.90 0.26 0.12
C THR A 20 -2.08 -0.73 -1.02
N ALA A 21 -1.41 -0.53 -2.16
CA ALA A 21 -1.44 -1.47 -3.27
C ALA A 21 -0.78 -2.81 -2.90
N ALA A 22 0.39 -2.76 -2.24
CA ALA A 22 1.05 -3.96 -1.72
C ALA A 22 0.16 -4.70 -0.70
N VAL A 23 -0.56 -3.95 0.17
CA VAL A 23 -1.46 -4.53 1.17
C VAL A 23 -2.69 -5.19 0.53
N HIS A 24 -3.27 -4.62 -0.53
CA HIS A 24 -4.33 -5.30 -1.30
C HIS A 24 -3.84 -6.63 -1.86
N LEU A 25 -2.65 -6.67 -2.48
CA LEU A 25 -2.08 -7.91 -3.00
C LEU A 25 -1.75 -8.91 -1.88
N ALA A 26 -1.23 -8.43 -0.75
CA ALA A 26 -0.96 -9.26 0.42
C ALA A 26 -2.26 -9.88 0.99
N GLN A 27 -3.33 -9.09 1.08
CA GLN A 27 -4.62 -9.56 1.60
C GLN A 27 -5.32 -10.53 0.63
N ALA A 28 -5.09 -10.39 -0.67
CA ALA A 28 -5.55 -11.34 -1.69
C ALA A 28 -4.69 -12.62 -1.75
N THR A 29 -3.55 -12.66 -1.06
CA THR A 29 -2.63 -13.81 -1.07
C THR A 29 -2.98 -14.79 0.06
N PRO A 30 -3.20 -16.08 -0.24
CA PRO A 30 -3.48 -17.08 0.80
C PRO A 30 -2.39 -17.07 1.89
N ARG A 31 -2.80 -17.13 3.16
CA ARG A 31 -1.91 -16.99 4.33
C ARG A 31 -0.70 -17.92 4.31
N MET A 32 -0.83 -19.11 3.71
CA MET A 32 0.28 -20.06 3.58
C MET A 32 1.40 -19.57 2.65
N PHE A 33 1.09 -18.71 1.69
CA PHE A 33 2.05 -18.13 0.74
C PHE A 33 2.49 -16.71 1.13
N LEU A 34 1.74 -16.01 1.99
CA LEU A 34 2.16 -14.71 2.53
C LEU A 34 3.16 -14.89 3.69
N ARG A 35 4.39 -14.40 3.54
CA ARG A 35 5.39 -14.34 4.61
C ARG A 35 5.25 -13.07 5.43
N ALA A 36 5.23 -11.92 4.77
CA ALA A 36 5.15 -10.60 5.37
C ALA A 36 4.70 -9.57 4.31
N THR A 37 4.33 -8.39 4.81
CA THR A 37 4.17 -7.16 4.04
C THR A 37 4.84 -6.03 4.82
N TRP A 38 5.03 -4.89 4.16
CA TRP A 38 5.75 -3.75 4.71
C TRP A 38 4.97 -2.47 4.47
N LEU A 39 5.09 -1.53 5.41
CA LEU A 39 4.55 -0.18 5.30
C LEU A 39 5.74 0.78 5.31
N CYS A 40 6.15 1.24 4.13
CA CYS A 40 7.19 2.25 3.98
C CYS A 40 6.73 3.60 4.58
N ASN A 41 5.44 3.91 4.45
CA ASN A 41 4.83 5.17 4.88
C ASN A 41 4.97 5.45 6.38
N ASP A 42 5.08 4.42 7.22
CA ASP A 42 5.32 4.55 8.67
C ASP A 42 6.69 5.20 8.98
N MET A 43 7.63 5.21 8.03
CA MET A 43 8.96 5.83 8.21
C MET A 43 9.08 7.20 7.52
N LEU A 44 8.02 7.68 6.89
CA LEU A 44 7.99 8.96 6.20
C LEU A 44 7.36 10.03 7.10
N THR A 45 7.75 11.28 6.87
CA THR A 45 7.22 12.43 7.62
C THR A 45 6.07 13.13 6.90
N ILE A 46 5.74 12.70 5.68
CA ILE A 46 4.74 13.33 4.80
C ILE A 46 3.73 12.28 4.34
N ASP A 47 2.45 12.55 4.61
CA ASP A 47 1.33 11.82 4.02
C ASP A 47 0.96 12.41 2.66
N THR A 48 0.89 11.58 1.62
CA THR A 48 0.49 12.00 0.27
C THR A 48 -0.98 11.74 -0.05
N ALA A 49 -1.68 10.99 0.80
CA ALA A 49 -3.10 10.67 0.66
C ALA A 49 -3.72 10.41 2.04
N THR A 50 -5.02 10.65 2.16
CA THR A 50 -5.81 10.21 3.32
C THR A 50 -6.35 8.79 3.09
N GLY A 51 -6.69 8.10 4.18
CA GLY A 51 -7.10 6.69 4.13
C GLY A 51 -5.93 5.74 3.92
N GLY A 52 -6.18 4.63 3.22
CA GLY A 52 -5.16 3.62 2.91
C GLY A 52 -4.77 2.71 4.08
N ALA A 53 -3.77 1.87 3.83
CA ALA A 53 -3.24 0.94 4.81
C ALA A 53 -2.39 1.66 5.87
N ARG A 54 -2.66 1.37 7.14
CA ARG A 54 -1.90 1.86 8.30
C ARG A 54 -1.54 0.72 9.24
N ASN A 55 -0.51 0.93 10.03
CA ASN A 55 -0.09 -0.01 11.05
C ASN A 55 -1.06 -0.03 12.23
N GLN A 56 -1.57 -1.22 12.52
CA GLN A 56 -2.50 -1.52 13.59
C GLN A 56 -1.89 -2.61 14.46
N GLY A 57 -0.95 -2.23 15.34
CA GLY A 57 -0.28 -3.15 16.25
C GLY A 57 0.58 -4.21 15.55
N GLY A 58 1.35 -3.79 14.54
CA GLY A 58 2.23 -4.67 13.74
C GLY A 58 1.49 -5.46 12.66
N LYS A 59 0.24 -5.11 12.38
CA LYS A 59 -0.58 -5.67 11.29
C LYS A 59 -1.17 -4.55 10.46
N THR A 60 -1.66 -4.88 9.27
CA THR A 60 -2.38 -3.95 8.42
C THR A 60 -3.40 -4.69 7.59
N PHE A 61 -4.37 -3.96 7.05
CA PHE A 61 -5.48 -4.46 6.29
C PHE A 61 -5.76 -3.49 5.13
N ALA A 62 -6.14 -4.04 3.99
CA ALA A 62 -6.63 -3.28 2.87
C ALA A 62 -7.91 -2.53 3.29
N PRO A 63 -8.09 -1.26 2.87
CA PRO A 63 -9.31 -0.51 3.16
C PRO A 63 -10.55 -1.19 2.61
N GLU A 64 -11.70 -1.00 3.26
CA GLU A 64 -13.01 -1.50 2.79
C GLU A 64 -13.63 -0.61 1.70
N ALA A 65 -13.12 0.61 1.53
CA ALA A 65 -13.61 1.54 0.50
C ALA A 65 -13.29 1.03 -0.92
N PRO A 66 -14.11 1.38 -1.94
CA PRO A 66 -13.88 0.93 -3.31
C PRO A 66 -12.50 1.31 -3.87
N GLY A 67 -12.01 0.47 -4.79
CA GLY A 67 -10.71 0.68 -5.44
C GLY A 67 -9.56 0.54 -4.44
N LEU A 68 -8.59 1.46 -4.51
CA LEU A 68 -7.44 1.44 -3.61
C LEU A 68 -7.81 1.87 -2.18
N GLY A 69 -8.89 2.66 -2.01
CA GLY A 69 -9.32 3.18 -0.72
C GLY A 69 -8.41 4.28 -0.14
N VAL A 70 -7.82 5.09 -1.03
CA VAL A 70 -7.03 6.30 -0.69
C VAL A 70 -7.61 7.50 -1.42
N GLU A 71 -7.49 8.68 -0.83
CA GLU A 71 -7.82 9.96 -1.47
C GLU A 71 -6.57 10.86 -1.48
N PRO A 72 -6.00 11.20 -2.65
CA PRO A 72 -4.78 12.01 -2.75
C PRO A 72 -4.90 13.39 -2.08
N ILE A 73 -3.86 13.81 -1.36
CA ILE A 73 -3.75 15.17 -0.82
C ILE A 73 -3.11 16.04 -1.91
N LEU A 74 -3.92 16.69 -2.74
CA LEU A 74 -3.44 17.41 -3.92
C LEU A 74 -2.46 18.54 -3.59
N ASP A 75 -2.63 19.22 -2.45
CA ASP A 75 -1.70 20.26 -2.00
C ASP A 75 -0.28 19.71 -1.73
N VAL A 76 -0.17 18.45 -1.32
CA VAL A 76 1.12 17.76 -1.12
C VAL A 76 1.69 17.27 -2.44
N LEU A 77 0.85 16.82 -3.37
CA LEU A 77 1.28 16.36 -4.69
C LEU A 77 1.73 17.51 -5.61
N GLY A 78 1.16 18.70 -5.42
CA GLY A 78 1.46 19.89 -6.22
C GLY A 78 0.87 19.85 -7.63
N GLU A 79 1.36 20.74 -8.48
CA GLU A 79 0.91 20.83 -9.87
C GLU A 79 1.40 19.64 -10.70
N ALA A 80 0.58 19.17 -11.64
CA ALA A 80 0.94 18.08 -12.54
C ALA A 80 2.14 18.46 -13.41
N ILE A 81 3.22 17.67 -13.34
CA ILE A 81 4.44 17.90 -14.12
C ILE A 81 4.32 17.51 -15.61
N ALA A 82 3.30 16.73 -15.96
CA ALA A 82 2.98 16.33 -17.33
C ALA A 82 1.48 16.04 -17.46
N VAL A 83 0.89 16.38 -18.60
CA VAL A 83 -0.51 16.12 -18.93
C VAL A 83 -0.59 15.55 -20.34
N TYR A 84 -1.15 14.36 -20.48
CA TYR A 84 -1.37 13.68 -21.76
C TYR A 84 -2.87 13.71 -22.07
N LYS A 85 -3.24 14.14 -23.29
CA LYS A 85 -4.62 14.28 -23.76
C LYS A 85 -4.79 13.64 -25.12
#